data_AF-A0A3D0GK76-F1
#
_entry.id   AF-A0A3D0GK76-F1
#
_cell.length_a   1.000
_cell.length_b   1.000
_cell.length_c   1.000
_cell.angle_alpha   90.00
_cell.angle_beta   90.00
_cell.angle_gamma   90.00
#
_symmetry.space_group_name_H-M   'P 1'
#
loop_
_entity.id
_entity.type
_entity.pdbx_description
1 polymer ?
#
loop_
_entity_poly.entity_id
_entity_poly.type
_entity_poly.pdbx_seq_one_letter_code
_entity_poly.pdbx_strand_id
1 'polypeptide(L)'
;PARQAAIAAGIPASTGAVTLNKLCGSGMQATIYAHDSIAAGTNDIVIAGGMESMSNAPYLMPGARAGLRMGHQQIFDHMFIDGLEDAYEGKAMGAFAQATAD
;
A
#
# COMPACT_ATOMS: atom_id res chain seq x y z
N PRO A 1 3.60 -4.66 -6.54
CA PRO A 1 4.81 -5.28 -5.94
C PRO A 1 4.73 -6.81 -5.79
N ALA A 2 3.55 -7.39 -5.52
CA ALA A 2 3.37 -8.82 -5.29
C ALA A 2 3.94 -9.72 -6.41
N ARG A 3 3.72 -9.36 -7.67
CA ARG A 3 4.27 -10.11 -8.82
C ARG A 3 5.80 -10.15 -8.85
N GLN A 4 6.46 -9.04 -8.51
CA GLN A 4 7.93 -8.97 -8.49
C GLN A 4 8.49 -9.85 -7.37
N ALA A 5 7.88 -9.82 -6.18
CA ALA A 5 8.24 -10.69 -5.07
C ALA A 5 8.05 -12.18 -5.44
N ALA A 6 6.93 -12.53 -6.09
CA ALA A 6 6.66 -13.90 -6.52
C ALA A 6 7.72 -14.44 -7.49
N ILE A 7 8.06 -13.66 -8.53
CA ILE A 7 9.12 -14.02 -9.48
C ILE A 7 10.47 -14.18 -8.76
N ALA A 8 10.81 -13.24 -7.87
CA ALA A 8 12.05 -13.29 -7.11
C ALA A 8 12.13 -14.51 -6.17
N ALA A 9 10.98 -15.01 -5.69
CA ALA A 9 10.87 -16.22 -4.88
C ALA A 9 10.86 -17.52 -5.72
N GLY A 10 11.00 -17.45 -7.05
CA GLY A 10 11.01 -18.62 -7.94
C GLY A 10 9.63 -19.17 -8.28
N ILE A 11 8.54 -18.42 -8.01
CA ILE A 11 7.19 -18.82 -8.41
C ILE A 11 7.07 -18.67 -9.94
N PRO A 12 6.47 -19.65 -10.66
CA PRO A 12 6.31 -19.59 -12.10
C PRO A 12 5.65 -18.31 -12.60
N ALA A 13 6.12 -17.80 -13.74
CA ALA A 13 5.54 -16.61 -14.37
C ALA A 13 4.09 -16.82 -14.86
N SER A 14 3.62 -18.06 -14.99
CA SER A 14 2.21 -18.34 -15.26
C SER A 14 1.29 -18.08 -14.06
N THR A 15 1.82 -18.01 -12.84
CA THR A 15 1.01 -17.83 -11.62
C THR A 15 0.45 -16.40 -11.53
N GLY A 16 -0.86 -16.28 -11.30
CA GLY A 16 -1.51 -14.99 -11.08
C GLY A 16 -0.96 -14.26 -9.85
N ALA A 17 -0.95 -12.93 -9.87
CA ALA A 17 -0.54 -12.12 -8.73
C ALA A 17 -1.28 -10.78 -8.73
N VAL A 18 -1.75 -10.36 -7.56
CA VAL A 18 -2.39 -9.05 -7.35
C VAL A 18 -1.72 -8.35 -6.16
N THR A 19 -1.52 -7.04 -6.26
CA THR A 19 -1.11 -6.22 -5.11
C THR A 19 -2.35 -5.51 -4.59
N LEU A 20 -2.64 -5.64 -3.31
CA LEU A 20 -3.81 -5.05 -2.66
C LEU A 20 -3.35 -3.97 -1.69
N ASN A 21 -4.10 -2.88 -1.60
CA ASN A 21 -3.91 -1.83 -0.61
C ASN A 21 -5.22 -1.64 0.19
N LYS A 22 -5.12 -1.86 1.49
CA LYS A 22 -6.11 -1.55 2.53
C LYS A 22 -5.39 -0.98 3.76
N LEU A 23 -4.39 -0.13 3.53
CA LEU A 23 -3.46 0.41 4.54
C LEU A 23 -2.97 -0.70 5.50
N CYS A 24 -3.00 -0.46 6.81
CA CYS A 24 -2.60 -1.43 7.83
C CYS A 24 -3.31 -2.79 7.71
N GLY A 25 -4.51 -2.83 7.11
CA GLY A 25 -5.30 -4.05 6.90
C GLY A 25 -4.92 -4.85 5.65
N SER A 26 -3.97 -4.39 4.82
CA SER A 26 -3.66 -5.00 3.51
C SER A 26 -3.29 -6.48 3.60
N GLY A 27 -2.42 -6.85 4.56
CA GLY A 27 -1.98 -8.24 4.72
C GLY A 27 -3.14 -9.16 5.10
N MET A 28 -4.00 -8.72 6.02
CA MET A 28 -5.19 -9.49 6.41
C MET A 28 -6.21 -9.58 5.27
N GLN A 29 -6.39 -8.49 4.51
CA GLN A 29 -7.27 -8.49 3.35
C GLN A 29 -6.82 -9.49 2.28
N ALA A 30 -5.51 -9.64 2.06
CA ALA A 30 -4.97 -10.64 1.15
C ALA A 30 -5.30 -12.07 1.61
N THR A 31 -5.22 -12.35 2.91
CA THR A 31 -5.61 -13.65 3.48
C THR A 31 -7.11 -13.93 3.31
N ILE A 32 -7.96 -12.92 3.53
CA ILE A 32 -9.41 -13.05 3.31
C ILE A 32 -9.69 -13.39 1.83
N TYR A 33 -9.07 -12.67 0.89
CA TYR A 33 -9.23 -12.96 -0.54
C TYR A 33 -8.74 -14.36 -0.93
N ALA A 34 -7.62 -14.81 -0.35
CA ALA A 34 -7.13 -16.17 -0.57
C ALA A 34 -8.13 -17.21 -0.09
N HIS A 35 -8.63 -17.07 1.14
CA HIS A 35 -9.68 -17.92 1.71
C HIS A 35 -10.90 -17.97 0.79
N ASP A 36 -11.44 -16.81 0.41
CA ASP A 36 -12.67 -16.73 -0.39
C ASP A 36 -12.48 -17.36 -1.77
N SER A 37 -11.31 -17.16 -2.38
CA SER A 37 -11.01 -17.76 -3.68
C SER A 37 -10.89 -19.28 -3.65
N ILE A 38 -10.40 -19.84 -2.53
CA ILE A 38 -10.32 -21.29 -2.30
C ILE A 38 -11.72 -21.83 -2.01
N ALA A 39 -12.48 -21.17 -1.13
CA ALA A 39 -13.84 -21.55 -0.80
C ALA A 39 -14.78 -21.51 -2.02
N ALA A 40 -14.57 -20.56 -2.93
CA ALA A 40 -15.29 -20.44 -4.20
C ALA A 40 -14.85 -21.46 -5.27
N GLY A 41 -13.81 -22.26 -5.02
CA GLY A 41 -13.25 -23.20 -5.99
C GLY A 41 -12.54 -22.54 -7.18
N THR A 42 -12.16 -21.26 -7.05
CA THR A 42 -11.43 -20.53 -8.11
C THR A 42 -9.95 -20.89 -8.10
N ASN A 43 -9.37 -21.12 -6.92
CA ASN A 43 -7.98 -21.53 -6.75
C ASN A 43 -7.87 -22.70 -5.77
N ASP A 44 -6.97 -23.64 -6.01
CA ASP A 44 -6.70 -24.72 -5.06
C ASP A 44 -5.65 -24.33 -4.00
N ILE A 45 -4.68 -23.50 -4.38
CA ILE A 45 -3.56 -23.07 -3.53
C ILE A 45 -3.27 -21.59 -3.80
N VAL A 46 -3.16 -20.79 -2.74
CA VAL A 46 -2.88 -19.36 -2.82
C VAL A 46 -1.84 -18.97 -1.78
N ILE A 47 -0.88 -18.12 -2.15
CA ILE A 47 0.04 -17.46 -1.23
C ILE A 47 -0.52 -16.08 -0.91
N ALA A 48 -0.68 -15.78 0.37
CA ALA A 48 -1.21 -14.51 0.87
C ALA A 48 -0.28 -13.91 1.93
N GLY A 49 -0.33 -12.57 2.06
CA GLY A 49 0.45 -11.83 3.04
C GLY A 49 0.54 -10.35 2.69
N GLY A 50 1.50 -9.67 3.32
CA GLY A 50 1.84 -8.28 3.06
C GLY A 50 3.34 -8.05 3.17
N MET A 51 3.83 -7.02 2.51
CA MET A 51 5.22 -6.56 2.63
C MET A 51 5.23 -5.04 2.55
N GLU A 52 6.17 -4.41 3.24
CA GLU A 52 6.31 -2.97 3.31
C GLU A 52 7.78 -2.58 3.49
N SER A 53 8.17 -1.41 2.98
CA SER A 53 9.49 -0.83 3.22
C SER A 53 9.39 0.68 3.38
N MET A 54 8.92 1.12 4.55
CA MET A 54 8.74 2.55 4.85
C MET A 54 10.03 3.36 4.72
N SER A 55 11.19 2.77 5.05
CA SER A 55 12.49 3.43 4.90
C SER A 55 12.86 3.77 3.45
N ASN A 56 12.24 3.11 2.47
CA ASN A 56 12.45 3.36 1.04
C ASN A 56 11.34 4.21 0.41
N ALA A 57 10.39 4.75 1.19
CA ALA A 57 9.35 5.62 0.68
C ALA A 57 9.98 6.90 0.06
N PRO A 58 9.60 7.28 -1.17
CA PRO A 58 10.19 8.44 -1.84
C PRO A 58 9.56 9.75 -1.34
N TYR A 59 10.20 10.86 -1.67
CA TYR A 59 9.54 12.17 -1.66
C TYR A 59 8.86 12.44 -3.00
N LEU A 60 7.72 13.11 -2.98
CA LEU A 60 6.94 13.50 -4.16
C LEU A 60 6.96 15.01 -4.38
N MET A 61 6.92 15.42 -5.64
CA MET A 61 6.82 16.82 -6.05
C MET A 61 5.63 16.98 -7.00
N PRO A 62 4.41 17.25 -6.48
CA PRO A 62 3.22 17.45 -7.29
C PRO A 62 3.41 18.56 -8.34
N GLY A 63 2.84 18.39 -9.52
CA GLY A 63 2.96 19.34 -10.62
C GLY A 63 4.30 19.30 -11.39
N ALA A 64 5.33 18.60 -10.88
CA ALA A 64 6.63 18.51 -11.56
C ALA A 64 6.53 17.95 -12.99
N ARG A 65 5.64 16.98 -13.23
CA ARG A 65 5.40 16.41 -14.57
C ARG A 65 4.87 17.45 -15.57
N ALA A 66 4.03 18.38 -15.14
CA ALA A 66 3.45 19.42 -15.99
C ALA A 66 4.31 20.70 -16.04
N GLY A 67 5.23 20.87 -15.07
CA GLY A 67 6.06 22.05 -14.90
C GLY A 67 5.53 22.99 -13.81
N LEU A 68 6.43 23.46 -12.95
CA LEU A 68 6.09 24.24 -11.74
C LEU A 68 6.00 25.76 -11.99
N ARG A 69 6.35 26.20 -13.20
CA ARG A 69 6.35 27.59 -13.69
C ARG A 69 7.17 28.58 -12.83
N MET A 70 6.68 28.98 -11.66
CA MET A 70 7.31 30.00 -10.80
C MET A 70 6.72 29.94 -9.38
N GLY A 71 7.55 30.21 -8.35
CA GLY A 71 7.14 30.26 -6.94
C GLY A 71 7.66 29.08 -6.10
N HIS A 72 7.60 29.22 -4.77
CA HIS A 72 7.97 28.15 -3.85
C HIS A 72 7.02 26.96 -3.97
N GLN A 73 7.58 25.75 -3.88
CA GLN A 73 6.85 24.50 -3.99
C GLN A 73 7.12 23.62 -2.79
N GLN A 74 6.16 22.77 -2.47
CA GLN A 74 6.29 21.79 -1.40
C GLN A 74 6.75 20.45 -1.96
N ILE A 75 7.60 19.78 -1.19
CA ILE A 75 7.99 18.40 -1.40
C ILE A 75 7.27 17.58 -0.34
N PHE A 76 6.54 16.56 -0.75
CA PHE A 76 5.69 15.75 0.13
C PHE A 76 6.40 14.44 0.46
N ASP A 77 6.30 14.00 1.71
CA ASP A 77 6.75 12.67 2.12
C ASP A 77 5.66 11.64 1.74
N HIS A 78 5.97 10.71 0.83
CA HIS A 78 5.02 9.68 0.39
C HIS A 78 4.55 8.80 1.56
N MET A 79 5.41 8.52 2.54
CA MET A 79 5.05 7.70 3.69
C MET A 79 3.90 8.33 4.48
N PHE A 80 3.93 9.65 4.64
CA PHE A 80 2.88 10.37 5.35
C PHE A 80 1.60 10.42 4.53
N ILE A 81 1.66 10.98 3.33
CA ILE A 81 0.44 11.26 2.55
C ILE A 81 -0.31 10.01 2.06
N ASP A 82 0.37 8.87 1.90
CA ASP A 82 -0.25 7.63 1.41
C ASP A 82 -0.51 6.61 2.53
N GLY A 83 0.16 6.76 3.69
CA GLY A 83 0.15 5.73 4.74
C GLY A 83 -0.22 6.20 6.14
N LEU A 84 0.10 7.45 6.53
CA LEU A 84 0.04 7.90 7.93
C LEU A 84 -0.80 9.17 8.15
N GLU A 85 -1.34 9.76 7.09
CA GLU A 85 -2.24 10.91 7.17
C GLU A 85 -3.64 10.53 6.72
N ASP A 86 -4.64 11.12 7.37
CA ASP A 86 -6.01 10.97 6.96
C ASP A 86 -6.24 11.71 5.65
N ALA A 87 -6.81 11.02 4.66
CA ALA A 87 -7.02 11.57 3.33
C ALA A 87 -8.07 12.70 3.29
N TYR A 88 -8.90 12.83 4.32
CA TYR A 88 -10.00 13.81 4.36
C TYR A 88 -9.63 15.05 5.17
N GLU A 89 -9.00 14.86 6.32
CA GLU A 89 -8.65 15.92 7.27
C GLU A 89 -7.17 16.34 7.20
N GLY A 90 -6.30 15.56 6.55
CA GLY A 90 -4.85 15.83 6.49
C GLY A 90 -4.17 15.70 7.85
N LYS A 91 -4.81 15.05 8.83
CA LYS A 91 -4.26 14.84 10.17
C LYS A 91 -3.47 13.54 10.22
N ALA A 92 -2.34 13.56 10.92
CA ALA A 92 -1.60 12.34 11.21
C ALA A 92 -2.47 11.35 12.00
N MET A 93 -2.37 10.05 11.67
CA MET A 93 -3.11 8.96 12.33
C MET A 93 -2.97 8.97 13.85
N GLY A 94 -1.81 9.41 14.37
CA GLY A 94 -1.57 9.54 15.81
C GLY A 94 -2.53 10.49 16.54
N ALA A 95 -3.09 11.49 15.86
CA ALA A 95 -4.07 12.39 16.45
C ALA A 95 -5.40 11.67 16.75
N PHE A 96 -5.81 10.71 15.90
CA PHE A 96 -7.00 9.90 16.14
C PHE A 96 -6.78 8.89 17.28
N ALA A 97 -5.57 8.35 17.38
CA ALA A 97 -5.20 7.51 18.52
C ALA A 97 -5.29 8.29 19.83
N GLN A 98 -4.77 9.52 19.89
CA GLN A 98 -4.89 10.39 21.07
C GLN A 98 -6.35 10.68 21.43
N ALA A 99 -7.16 11.09 20.44
CA ALA A 99 -8.57 11.40 20.66
C ALA A 99 -9.41 10.20 21.14
N THR A 100 -8.96 8.97 20.89
CA THR A 100 -9.59 7.74 21.41
C THR A 100 -9.15 7.43 22.84
N ALA A 101 -7.97 7.88 23.24
CA ALA A 101 -7.41 7.64 24.56
C ALA A 101 -7.89 8.65 25.62
N ASP A 102 -8.26 9.87 25.19
CA ASP A 102 -8.88 10.92 26.01
C ASP A 102 -10.33 10.56 26.39
#